data_AF-A0A5C7KWH3-F1
#
_entry.id   AF-A0A5C7KWH3-F1
#
_cell.length_a   1.000
_cell.length_b   1.000
_cell.length_c   1.000
_cell.angle_alpha   90.00
_cell.angle_beta   90.00
_cell.angle_gamma   90.00
#
_symmetry.space_group_name_H-M   'P 1'
#
loop_
_entity.id
_entity.type
_entity.pdbx_description
1 polymer ?
#
loop_
_entity_poly.entity_id
_entity_poly.type
_entity_poly.pdbx_seq_one_letter_code
_entity_poly.pdbx_strand_id
1 'polypeptide(L)' 'MAKNEGVYRSRKRMLIDNLLGGIMWSIGVWIGTTLIAVILLTFLSKVDFVAVVADFITEVTKHMAKNRSFFPF' A
#
# COMPACT_ATOMS: atom_id res chain seq x y z
N MET A 1 -19.14 -32.76 -23.54
CA MET A 1 -18.26 -32.03 -22.59
C MET A 1 -17.00 -31.63 -23.35
N ALA A 2 -16.55 -30.38 -23.15
CA ALA A 2 -15.81 -29.56 -24.11
C ALA A 2 -14.65 -30.26 -24.84
N LYS A 3 -14.67 -30.13 -26.17
CA LYS A 3 -13.63 -30.54 -27.11
C LYS A 3 -12.36 -29.75 -26.79
N ASN A 4 -11.29 -30.45 -26.40
CA ASN A 4 -9.96 -29.89 -26.26
C ASN A 4 -9.45 -29.51 -27.67
N GLU A 5 -9.80 -28.32 -28.12
CA GLU A 5 -9.29 -27.77 -29.38
C GLU A 5 -7.82 -27.43 -29.18
N GLY A 6 -6.94 -28.25 -29.74
CA GLY A 6 -5.52 -27.96 -29.85
C GLY A 6 -5.33 -26.70 -30.71
N VAL A 7 -5.35 -25.52 -30.07
CA VAL A 7 -5.12 -24.26 -30.76
C VAL A 7 -3.64 -24.17 -31.08
N TYR A 8 -3.27 -24.47 -32.32
CA TYR A 8 -1.96 -24.13 -32.87
C TYR A 8 -1.84 -22.59 -32.95
N ARG A 9 -1.62 -21.92 -31.81
CA ARG A 9 -1.33 -20.48 -31.76
C ARG A 9 0.10 -20.28 -32.21
N SER A 10 0.31 -19.41 -33.19
CA SER A 10 1.67 -19.02 -33.57
C SER A 10 2.38 -18.39 -32.36
N ARG A 11 3.66 -18.71 -32.17
CA ARG A 11 4.45 -18.17 -31.04
C ARG A 11 4.41 -16.63 -31.01
N LYS A 12 4.35 -16.01 -32.18
CA LYS A 12 4.22 -14.55 -32.32
C LYS A 12 2.92 -14.03 -31.73
N ARG A 13 1.80 -14.71 -31.99
CA ARG A 13 0.49 -14.32 -31.44
C ARG A 13 0.45 -14.49 -29.93
N MET A 14 1.03 -15.57 -29.41
CA MET A 14 1.14 -15.77 -27.96
C MET A 14 1.94 -14.64 -27.29
N LEU A 15 3.05 -14.19 -27.88
CA LEU A 15 3.83 -13.08 -27.33
C LEU A 15 3.05 -11.76 -27.32
N ILE A 16 2.33 -11.45 -28.40
CA ILE A 16 1.54 -10.22 -28.50
C ILE A 16 0.37 -10.24 -27.51
N ASP A 17 -0.34 -11.36 -27.40
CA ASP A 17 -1.47 -11.49 -26.47
C ASP A 17 -1.00 -11.31 -25.01
N ASN A 18 0.17 -11.86 -24.65
CA ASN A 18 0.75 -11.67 -23.32
C ASN A 18 1.26 -10.24 -23.08
N LEU A 19 1.87 -9.62 -24.09
CA LEU A 19 2.34 -8.24 -23.99
C LEU A 19 1.16 -7.27 -23.81
N LEU A 20 0.14 -7.38 -24.64
CA LEU A 20 -1.07 -6.55 -24.54
C LEU A 20 -1.80 -6.81 -23.22
N GLY A 21 -1.90 -8.08 -22.80
CA GLY A 21 -2.44 -8.44 -21.49
C GLY A 21 -1.66 -7.79 -20.35
N GLY A 22 -0.33 -7.83 -20.40
CA GLY A 22 0.55 -7.19 -19.41
C GLY A 22 0.40 -5.67 -19.36
N ILE A 23 0.31 -5.00 -20.51
CA ILE A 23 0.10 -3.53 -20.59
C ILE A 23 -1.28 -3.16 -20.05
N MET A 24 -2.35 -3.88 -20.43
CA MET A 24 -3.69 -3.60 -19.92
C MET A 24 -3.77 -3.83 -18.40
N TRP A 25 -3.12 -4.87 -17.90
CA TRP A 25 -3.05 -5.14 -16.47
C TRP A 25 -2.28 -4.05 -15.71
N SER A 26 -1.12 -3.62 -16.21
CA SER A 26 -0.33 -2.58 -15.55
C SER A 26 -1.05 -1.23 -15.53
N ILE A 27 -1.78 -0.87 -16.59
CA ILE A 27 -2.63 0.32 -16.62
C ILE A 27 -3.73 0.22 -15.56
N GLY A 28 -4.41 -0.92 -15.49
CA GLY A 28 -5.46 -1.16 -14.48
C GLY A 28 -4.92 -1.05 -13.06
N VAL A 29 -3.76 -1.66 -12.78
CA VAL A 29 -3.09 -1.56 -11.48
C VAL A 29 -2.70 -0.11 -11.18
N TRP A 30 -2.10 0.61 -12.13
CA TRP A 30 -1.66 1.98 -11.92
C TRP A 30 -2.82 2.91 -11.58
N ILE A 31 -3.93 2.83 -12.30
CA ILE A 31 -5.14 3.61 -12.03
C ILE A 31 -5.73 3.23 -10.66
N GLY A 32 -5.87 1.93 -10.38
CA GLY A 32 -6.43 1.44 -9.13
C GLY A 32 -5.58 1.86 -7.92
N THR A 33 -4.27 1.69 -7.99
CA THR A 33 -3.34 2.11 -6.94
C THR A 33 -3.35 3.62 -6.76
N THR A 34 -3.39 4.39 -7.84
CA THR A 34 -3.45 5.87 -7.75
C THR A 34 -4.73 6.30 -7.03
N LEU A 35 -5.87 5.71 -7.36
CA LEU A 35 -7.14 6.03 -6.71
C LEU A 35 -7.11 5.70 -5.21
N ILE A 36 -6.64 4.50 -4.86
CA ILE A 36 -6.48 4.08 -3.45
C ILE A 36 -5.52 5.01 -2.71
N ALA A 37 -4.39 5.35 -3.31
CA ALA A 37 -3.39 6.24 -2.72
C ALA A 37 -3.96 7.64 -2.46
N VAL A 38 -4.69 8.22 -3.42
CA VAL A 38 -5.34 9.53 -3.24
C VAL A 38 -6.33 9.50 -2.09
N ILE A 39 -7.14 8.44 -1.99
CA ILE A 39 -8.08 8.27 -0.88
C ILE A 39 -7.33 8.22 0.45
N LEU A 40 -6.32 7.36 0.58
CA LEU A 40 -5.53 7.22 1.81
C LEU A 40 -4.84 8.52 2.20
N LEU A 41 -4.19 9.20 1.24
CA LEU A 41 -3.50 10.47 1.48
C LEU A 41 -4.46 11.59 1.88
N THR A 42 -5.69 11.59 1.37
CA THR A 42 -6.72 12.56 1.76
C THR A 42 -7.17 12.37 3.20
N PHE A 43 -7.18 11.13 3.71
CA PHE A 43 -7.44 10.88 5.13
C PHE A 43 -6.21 11.18 5.98
N LEU A 44 -5.02 10.81 5.52
CA LEU A 44 -3.76 11.09 6.22
C LEU A 44 -3.49 12.60 6.37
N SER A 45 -3.82 13.40 5.35
CA SER A 45 -3.61 14.86 5.38
C SER A 45 -4.50 15.59 6.39
N LYS A 46 -5.56 14.94 6.88
CA LYS A 46 -6.42 15.46 7.94
C LYS A 46 -5.89 15.13 9.35
N VAL A 47 -4.90 14.26 9.45
CA VAL A 47 -4.25 13.93 10.72
C VAL A 47 -3.15 14.97 10.97
N ASP A 48 -3.25 15.70 12.07
CA ASP A 48 -2.14 16.51 12.56
C ASP A 48 -1.08 15.58 13.16
N PHE A 49 -0.19 15.09 12.30
CA PHE A 49 0.86 14.16 12.68
C PHE A 49 1.80 14.78 13.72
N VAL A 50 1.97 16.11 13.72
CA VAL A 50 2.79 16.81 14.71
C VAL A 50 2.17 16.67 16.10
N ALA A 51 0.86 16.87 16.23
CA ALA A 51 0.15 16.68 17.49
C ALA A 51 0.24 15.22 17.99
N VAL A 52 0.04 14.24 17.11
CA VAL A 52 0.14 12.81 17.46
C VAL A 52 1.52 12.45 18.01
N VAL A 53 2.59 12.92 17.35
CA VAL A 53 3.96 12.65 17.82
C VAL A 53 4.27 13.40 19.11
N ALA A 54 3.79 14.64 19.26
CA ALA A 54 3.98 15.43 20.47
C ALA A 54 3.30 14.78 21.68
N ASP A 55 2.07 14.30 21.52
CA ASP A 55 1.32 13.59 22.56
C ASP A 55 2.02 12.29 22.96
N PHE A 56 2.49 11.53 21.97
CA PHE A 56 3.26 10.30 22.22
C PHE A 56 4.54 10.57 23.02
N ILE A 57 5.36 11.55 22.62
CA ILE A 57 6.59 11.91 23.35
C ILE A 57 6.26 12.37 24.77
N THR A 58 5.19 13.16 24.92
CA THR A 58 4.72 13.65 26.22
C THR A 58 4.33 12.49 27.13
N GLU A 59 3.60 11.50 26.61
CA GLU A 59 3.14 10.34 27.36
C GLU A 59 4.30 9.43 27.77
N VAL A 60 5.24 9.17 26.85
CA VAL A 60 6.48 8.43 27.15
C VAL A 60 7.29 9.14 28.24
N THR A 61 7.46 10.46 28.13
CA THR A 61 8.23 11.23 29.12
C THR A 61 7.55 11.22 30.49
N LYS A 62 6.21 11.37 30.53
CA LYS A 62 5.43 11.26 31.77
C LYS A 62 5.55 9.86 32.38
N HIS A 63 5.49 8.82 31.55
CA HIS A 63 5.63 7.44 32.01
C HIS A 63 7.02 7.21 32.62
N MET A 64 8.07 7.66 31.94
CA MET A 64 9.45 7.56 32.44
C MET A 64 9.66 8.38 33.72
N ALA A 65 9.16 9.61 33.79
CA ALA A 65 9.27 10.45 34.98
C ALA A 65 8.51 9.87 36.19
N LYS A 66 7.32 9.31 35.96
CA LYS A 66 6.53 8.62 36.99
C LYS A 66 7.23 7.37 37.51
N ASN A 67 7.95 6.63 36.67
CA ASN A 67 8.74 5.46 37.08
C ASN A 67 10.12 5.82 37.63
N ARG A 68 10.66 7.02 37.32
CA ARG A 68 11.95 7.50 37.84
C ARG A 68 11.88 7.89 39.32
N SER A 69 10.71 8.25 39.84
CA SER A 69 10.53 8.49 41.29
C SER A 69 10.79 7.25 42.17
N PHE A 70 10.93 6.06 41.55
CA PHE A 70 11.28 4.82 42.23
C PHE A 70 12.80 4.55 42.31
N PHE A 71 13.66 5.28 41.60
CA PHE A 71 15.12 5.11 41.69
C PHE A 71 15.83 6.42 42.09
N PRO A 72 16.25 6.54 43.36
CA PRO A 72 16.96 7.69 43.88
C PRO A 72 18.47 7.55 43.64
N PHE A 73 18.92 7.81 42.41
CA PHE A 73 20.34 8.03 42.13
C PHE A 73 20.51 9.19 41.14
#